data_AF-A0A9P7WN47-F1
#
_entry.id   AF-A0A9P7WN47-F1
#
_cell.length_a   1.000
_cell.length_b   1.000
_cell.length_c   1.000
_cell.angle_alpha   90.00
_cell.angle_beta   90.00
_cell.angle_gamma   90.00
#
_symmetry.space_group_name_H-M   'P 1'
#
loop_
_entity.id
_entity.type
_entity.pdbx_description
1 polymer ?
#
loop_
_entity_poly.entity_id
_entity_poly.type
_entity_poly.pdbx_seq_one_letter_code
_entity_poly.pdbx_strand_id
1 'polypeptide(L)'
;MAPITPWQPGRYPNSRRSDRIDIYQSKAEGEVRVADPYQWLEENSKETEQWVDEQAEFTQEYLSQSNARDRLKAELTKNWDYARFSAPSLKYDDRWYWYYNSGLSAQSIMYRSKDNKLPTVDPSTSQGPEEAGEIFFDPNMLSEDGTAALSITAFSRCGKYFAYGVSLSGSDFFTTYVRSTDSPFNTRPEKGLVDPTGRLDDIIRFCKFSSVTWTHDSKGFFYQ
;
A
#
# COMPACT_ATOMS: atom_id res chain seq x y z
N MET A 1 -8.65 -36.20 -6.28
CA MET A 1 -9.61 -35.09 -6.16
C MET A 1 -9.81 -34.84 -4.68
N ALA A 2 -9.64 -33.60 -4.20
CA ALA A 2 -9.98 -33.28 -2.81
C ALA A 2 -11.49 -33.51 -2.62
N PRO A 3 -11.94 -34.09 -1.50
CA PRO A 3 -13.37 -34.27 -1.23
C PRO A 3 -14.06 -32.90 -1.26
N ILE A 4 -15.20 -32.82 -1.96
CA ILE A 4 -16.05 -31.63 -2.01
C ILE A 4 -16.83 -31.63 -0.70
N THR A 5 -16.54 -30.68 0.18
CA THR A 5 -17.34 -30.51 1.40
C THR A 5 -18.55 -29.65 1.03
N PRO A 6 -19.78 -30.17 1.15
CA PRO A 6 -20.96 -29.48 0.68
C PRO A 6 -21.31 -28.33 1.61
N TRP A 7 -21.45 -27.14 1.05
CA TRP A 7 -22.17 -26.04 1.68
C TRP A 7 -23.58 -26.51 2.07
N GLN A 8 -24.02 -26.22 3.29
CA GLN A 8 -25.38 -26.54 3.75
C GLN A 8 -26.33 -25.39 3.43
N PRO A 9 -27.36 -25.60 2.58
CA PRO A 9 -28.32 -24.56 2.28
C PRO A 9 -29.03 -24.01 3.51
N GLY A 10 -29.20 -22.69 3.56
CA GLY A 10 -30.02 -22.00 4.57
C GLY A 10 -29.34 -21.73 5.92
N ARG A 11 -28.04 -22.00 6.08
CA ARG A 11 -27.27 -21.70 7.31
C ARG A 11 -26.49 -20.38 7.19
N TYR A 12 -27.12 -19.30 6.74
CA TYR A 12 -26.49 -17.98 6.67
C TYR A 12 -26.59 -17.25 8.02
N PRO A 13 -25.60 -16.39 8.36
CA PRO A 13 -25.75 -15.46 9.47
C PRO A 13 -27.03 -14.62 9.35
N ASN A 14 -27.69 -14.40 10.49
CA ASN A 14 -28.95 -13.67 10.51
C ASN A 14 -28.69 -12.20 10.12
N SER A 15 -29.45 -11.70 9.15
CA SER A 15 -29.33 -10.33 8.67
C SER A 15 -30.63 -9.59 8.92
N ARG A 16 -30.64 -8.66 9.89
CA ARG A 16 -31.84 -7.87 10.21
C ARG A 16 -32.29 -7.11 8.96
N ARG A 17 -33.60 -7.07 8.74
CA ARG A 17 -34.24 -6.24 7.71
C ARG A 17 -34.94 -5.08 8.40
N SER A 18 -34.53 -3.85 8.10
CA SER A 18 -35.22 -2.64 8.52
C SER A 18 -36.44 -2.36 7.62
N ASP A 19 -37.27 -1.42 8.05
CA ASP A 19 -38.41 -0.88 7.31
C ASP A 19 -38.04 0.39 6.51
N ARG A 20 -36.75 0.66 6.31
CA ARG A 20 -36.25 1.82 5.57
C ARG A 20 -36.75 1.81 4.13
N ILE A 21 -37.30 2.93 3.70
CA ILE A 21 -37.75 3.20 2.34
C ILE A 21 -37.21 4.57 1.93
N ASP A 22 -36.52 4.62 0.81
CA ASP A 22 -36.14 5.87 0.16
C ASP A 22 -37.13 6.19 -0.96
N ILE A 23 -37.37 7.49 -1.18
CA ILE A 23 -38.34 7.99 -2.16
C ILE A 23 -37.59 8.73 -3.27
N TYR A 24 -37.77 8.27 -4.50
CA TYR A 24 -37.15 8.83 -5.70
C TYR A 24 -38.19 9.37 -6.66
N GLN A 25 -37.80 10.32 -7.52
CA GLN A 25 -38.64 10.83 -8.60
C GLN A 25 -38.24 10.16 -9.93
N SER A 26 -39.23 9.56 -10.58
CA SER A 26 -39.14 8.92 -11.89
C SER A 26 -39.92 9.74 -12.91
N LYS A 27 -39.33 9.95 -14.08
CA LYS A 27 -40.02 10.59 -15.20
C LYS A 27 -41.24 9.78 -15.68
N ALA A 28 -41.19 8.45 -15.58
CA ALA A 28 -42.25 7.57 -16.07
C ALA A 28 -43.35 7.33 -15.02
N GLU A 29 -42.96 7.17 -13.76
CA GLU A 29 -43.85 6.67 -12.69
C GLU A 29 -44.18 7.75 -11.64
N GLY A 30 -43.64 8.97 -11.76
CA GLY A 30 -43.75 9.99 -10.72
C GLY A 30 -42.96 9.59 -9.48
N GLU A 31 -43.62 9.42 -8.33
CA GLU A 31 -42.95 9.01 -7.10
C GLU A 31 -42.72 7.48 -7.05
N VAL A 32 -41.48 7.06 -6.81
CA VAL A 32 -41.09 5.67 -6.65
C VAL A 32 -40.53 5.43 -5.26
N ARG A 33 -41.11 4.46 -4.54
CA ARG A 33 -40.69 4.04 -3.19
C ARG A 33 -39.79 2.82 -3.29
N VAL A 34 -38.54 2.92 -2.85
CA VAL A 34 -37.53 1.85 -2.92
C VAL A 34 -37.18 1.41 -1.50
N ALA A 35 -37.47 0.16 -1.15
CA ALA A 35 -37.09 -0.39 0.15
C ALA A 35 -35.58 -0.67 0.18
N ASP A 36 -34.91 -0.17 1.21
CA ASP A 36 -33.51 -0.47 1.50
C ASP A 36 -33.39 -1.14 2.89
N PRO A 37 -33.78 -2.42 3.00
CA PRO A 37 -33.86 -3.10 4.29
C PRO A 37 -32.50 -3.24 4.99
N TYR A 38 -31.39 -3.08 4.27
CA TYR A 38 -30.03 -3.31 4.77
C TYR A 38 -29.20 -2.03 4.88
N GLN A 39 -29.80 -0.86 4.77
CA GLN A 39 -29.15 0.44 4.94
C GLN A 39 -28.30 0.53 6.22
N TRP A 40 -28.69 -0.18 7.28
CA TRP A 40 -27.93 -0.24 8.53
C TRP A 40 -26.49 -0.76 8.38
N LEU A 41 -26.18 -1.53 7.32
CA LEU A 41 -24.82 -1.99 7.00
C LEU A 41 -23.92 -0.86 6.47
N GLU A 42 -24.47 0.30 6.11
CA GLU A 42 -23.70 1.49 5.72
C GLU A 42 -23.04 2.17 6.92
N GLU A 43 -23.51 1.87 8.14
CA GLU A 43 -23.06 2.49 9.38
C GLU A 43 -21.89 1.73 10.01
N ASN A 44 -20.94 2.47 10.60
CA ASN A 44 -19.92 1.89 11.47
C ASN A 44 -20.50 1.69 12.88
N SER A 45 -21.25 0.59 13.05
CA SER A 45 -21.99 0.26 14.27
C SER A 45 -21.58 -1.10 14.83
N LYS A 46 -21.84 -1.33 16.11
CA LYS A 46 -21.62 -2.65 16.75
C LYS A 46 -22.41 -3.76 16.06
N GLU A 47 -23.61 -3.46 15.54
CA GLU A 47 -24.42 -4.44 14.80
C GLU A 47 -23.71 -4.83 13.49
N THR A 48 -23.15 -3.84 12.79
CA THR A 48 -22.38 -4.04 11.54
C THR A 48 -21.12 -4.84 11.80
N GLU A 49 -20.34 -4.48 12.84
CA GLU A 49 -19.14 -5.22 13.24
C GLU A 49 -19.46 -6.69 13.55
N GLN A 50 -20.48 -6.93 14.39
CA GLN A 50 -20.89 -8.30 14.73
C GLN A 50 -21.32 -9.09 13.49
N TRP A 51 -22.10 -8.48 12.58
CA TRP A 51 -22.52 -9.15 11.36
C TRP A 51 -21.33 -9.47 10.44
N VAL A 52 -20.34 -8.58 10.33
CA VAL A 52 -19.11 -8.84 9.57
C VAL A 52 -18.33 -10.00 10.17
N ASP A 53 -18.20 -10.05 11.50
CA ASP A 53 -17.52 -11.14 12.19
C ASP A 53 -18.24 -12.48 11.95
N GLU A 54 -19.56 -12.54 12.08
CA GLU A 54 -20.35 -13.75 11.81
C GLU A 54 -20.22 -14.22 10.35
N GLN A 55 -20.18 -13.28 9.39
CA GLN A 55 -19.95 -13.61 7.97
C GLN A 55 -18.51 -14.09 7.70
N ALA A 56 -17.53 -13.50 8.37
CA ALA A 56 -16.13 -13.88 8.27
C ALA A 56 -15.92 -15.30 8.83
N GLU A 57 -16.46 -15.58 10.02
CA GLU A 57 -16.44 -16.91 10.64
C GLU A 57 -17.13 -17.96 9.77
N PHE A 58 -18.33 -17.66 9.28
CA PHE A 58 -19.06 -18.54 8.34
C PHE A 58 -18.23 -18.85 7.09
N THR A 59 -17.56 -17.84 6.53
CA THR A 59 -16.68 -18.01 5.36
C THR A 59 -15.45 -18.84 5.70
N GLN A 60 -14.81 -18.59 6.84
CA GLN A 60 -13.64 -19.38 7.26
C GLN A 60 -14.01 -20.83 7.54
N GLU A 61 -15.18 -21.11 8.14
CA GLU A 61 -15.68 -22.47 8.35
C GLU A 61 -15.76 -23.23 7.02
N TYR A 62 -16.22 -22.57 5.96
CA TYR A 62 -16.27 -23.17 4.63
C TYR A 62 -14.86 -23.35 4.04
N LEU A 63 -14.02 -22.32 4.08
CA LEU A 63 -12.67 -22.37 3.50
C LEU A 63 -11.75 -23.37 4.21
N SER A 64 -11.91 -23.58 5.52
CA SER A 64 -11.10 -24.52 6.31
C SER A 64 -11.38 -25.98 6.00
N GLN A 65 -12.46 -26.29 5.27
CA GLN A 65 -12.82 -27.65 4.90
C GLN A 65 -11.91 -28.24 3.81
N SER A 66 -11.08 -27.41 3.16
CA SER A 66 -10.16 -27.84 2.12
C SER A 66 -8.74 -27.34 2.39
N ASN A 67 -7.75 -28.22 2.20
CA ASN A 67 -6.33 -27.86 2.23
C ASN A 67 -5.85 -27.18 0.93
N ALA A 68 -6.74 -26.96 -0.04
CA ALA A 68 -6.38 -26.34 -1.32
C ALA A 68 -5.80 -24.93 -1.12
N ARG A 69 -6.30 -24.17 -0.13
CA ARG A 69 -5.81 -22.82 0.19
C ARG A 69 -4.34 -22.85 0.59
N ASP A 70 -3.93 -23.76 1.46
CA ASP A 70 -2.54 -23.86 1.91
C ASP A 70 -1.60 -24.29 0.78
N ARG A 71 -2.03 -25.25 -0.05
CA ARG A 71 -1.27 -25.66 -1.23
C ARG A 71 -1.11 -24.52 -2.22
N LEU A 72 -2.19 -23.80 -2.53
CA LEU A 72 -2.14 -22.65 -3.42
C LEU A 72 -1.26 -21.53 -2.86
N LYS A 73 -1.38 -21.24 -1.55
CA LYS A 73 -0.53 -20.27 -0.87
C LYS A 73 0.95 -20.66 -1.00
N ALA A 74 1.31 -21.91 -0.76
CA ALA A 74 2.68 -22.39 -0.90
C ALA A 74 3.22 -22.23 -2.33
N GLU A 75 2.45 -22.63 -3.35
CA GLU A 75 2.85 -22.49 -4.74
C GLU A 75 2.95 -21.03 -5.19
N LEU A 76 2.02 -20.17 -4.76
CA LEU A 76 2.06 -18.74 -5.04
C LEU A 76 3.26 -18.07 -4.37
N THR A 77 3.53 -18.37 -3.10
CA THR A 77 4.71 -17.88 -2.39
C THR A 77 5.98 -18.28 -3.12
N LYS A 78 6.12 -19.56 -3.49
CA LYS A 78 7.28 -20.06 -4.24
C LYS A 78 7.45 -19.33 -5.58
N ASN A 79 6.35 -19.07 -6.29
CA ASN A 79 6.39 -18.37 -7.58
C ASN A 79 6.64 -16.86 -7.45
N TRP A 80 6.43 -16.27 -6.27
CA TRP A 80 6.70 -14.85 -6.01
C TRP A 80 8.06 -14.60 -5.33
N ASP A 81 8.68 -15.63 -4.77
CA ASP A 81 9.97 -15.56 -4.09
C ASP A 81 11.14 -15.50 -5.08
N TYR A 82 11.22 -14.38 -5.82
CA TYR A 82 12.33 -14.07 -6.72
C TYR A 82 12.62 -12.58 -6.74
N ALA A 83 13.90 -12.25 -6.96
CA ALA A 83 14.35 -10.87 -6.99
C ALA A 83 13.73 -10.08 -8.15
N ARG A 84 13.27 -8.86 -7.84
CA ARG A 84 12.67 -7.92 -8.80
C ARG A 84 13.30 -6.55 -8.65
N PHE A 85 13.51 -5.86 -9.76
CA PHE A 85 14.08 -4.52 -9.77
C PHE A 85 13.41 -3.62 -10.81
N SER A 86 13.38 -2.32 -10.53
CA SER A 86 12.95 -1.32 -11.51
C SER A 86 14.09 -0.92 -12.43
N ALA A 87 13.77 -0.24 -13.54
CA ALA A 87 14.77 0.48 -14.30
C ALA A 87 15.48 1.53 -13.42
N PRO A 88 16.80 1.66 -13.48
CA PRO A 88 17.53 2.67 -12.73
C PRO A 88 17.32 4.05 -13.36
N SER A 89 17.27 5.08 -12.53
CA SER A 89 17.10 6.48 -12.92
C SER A 89 18.27 7.31 -12.42
N LEU A 90 18.99 7.97 -13.33
CA LEU A 90 20.00 8.97 -12.97
C LEU A 90 19.30 10.24 -12.45
N LYS A 91 19.78 10.76 -11.32
CA LYS A 91 19.34 12.02 -10.72
C LYS A 91 20.46 13.06 -10.79
N TYR A 92 20.10 14.32 -10.52
CA TYR A 92 21.01 15.47 -10.65
C TYR A 92 22.01 15.63 -9.49
N ASP A 93 22.07 14.66 -8.59
CA ASP A 93 23.14 14.46 -7.61
C ASP A 93 24.23 13.49 -8.13
N ASP A 94 24.19 13.18 -9.44
CA ASP A 94 25.06 12.21 -10.13
C ASP A 94 24.98 10.78 -9.56
N ARG A 95 23.81 10.38 -9.02
CA ARG A 95 23.57 9.02 -8.54
C ARG A 95 22.43 8.33 -9.29
N TRP A 96 22.52 7.00 -9.37
CA TRP A 96 21.46 6.15 -9.92
C TRP A 96 20.59 5.61 -8.81
N TYR A 97 19.27 5.65 -9.01
CA TYR A 97 18.28 5.15 -8.07
C TYR A 97 17.39 4.08 -8.71
N TRP A 98 17.10 3.01 -7.99
CA TRP A 98 16.21 1.95 -8.44
C TRP A 98 15.47 1.32 -7.27
N TYR A 99 14.34 0.68 -7.53
CA TYR A 99 13.67 -0.16 -6.56
C TYR A 99 14.16 -1.60 -6.69
N TYR A 100 14.28 -2.28 -5.55
CA TYR A 100 14.60 -3.69 -5.45
C TYR A 100 13.67 -4.38 -4.45
N ASN A 101 13.25 -5.60 -4.77
CA ASN A 101 12.51 -6.49 -3.88
C ASN A 101 13.18 -7.86 -3.94
N SER A 102 13.53 -8.44 -2.79
CA SER A 102 14.18 -9.76 -2.74
C SER A 102 13.25 -10.91 -3.15
N GLY A 103 11.94 -10.69 -3.14
CA GLY A 103 10.91 -11.66 -3.47
C GLY A 103 9.67 -11.43 -2.64
N LEU A 104 9.79 -11.54 -1.33
CA LEU A 104 8.64 -11.52 -0.42
C LEU A 104 8.57 -10.27 0.47
N SER A 105 9.40 -9.26 0.23
CA SER A 105 9.29 -7.97 0.93
C SER A 105 7.94 -7.32 0.63
N ALA A 106 7.26 -6.84 1.67
CA ALA A 106 5.93 -6.22 1.56
C ALA A 106 5.94 -5.01 0.63
N GLN A 107 6.99 -4.18 0.71
CA GLN A 107 7.24 -3.08 -0.21
C GLN A 107 8.68 -3.13 -0.73
N SER A 108 8.86 -2.73 -2.00
CA SER A 108 10.19 -2.66 -2.62
C SER A 108 11.02 -1.54 -2.00
N ILE A 109 12.31 -1.79 -1.78
CA ILE A 109 13.26 -0.87 -1.18
C ILE A 109 13.94 -0.04 -2.27
N MET A 110 14.09 1.28 -2.06
CA MET A 110 14.83 2.13 -2.98
C MET A 110 16.33 2.11 -2.64
N TYR A 111 17.14 1.74 -3.62
CA TYR A 111 18.59 1.76 -3.59
C TYR A 111 19.17 2.97 -4.32
N ARG A 112 20.40 3.34 -3.96
CA ARG A 112 21.23 4.37 -4.58
C ARG A 112 22.61 3.79 -4.93
N SER A 113 23.15 4.14 -6.10
CA SER A 113 24.49 3.69 -6.52
C SER A 113 25.60 4.27 -5.65
N LYS A 114 26.68 3.51 -5.44
CA LYS A 114 27.86 3.92 -4.66
C LYS A 114 28.76 4.93 -5.36
N ASP A 115 28.60 5.10 -6.67
CA ASP A 115 29.25 6.14 -7.48
C ASP A 115 28.28 6.64 -8.57
N ASN A 116 28.81 7.38 -9.55
CA ASN A 116 28.05 7.94 -10.67
C ASN A 116 27.92 7.00 -11.88
N LYS A 117 28.34 5.73 -11.75
CA LYS A 117 28.25 4.76 -12.83
C LYS A 117 26.90 4.08 -12.80
N LEU A 118 26.39 3.77 -13.99
CA LEU A 118 25.20 2.95 -14.15
C LEU A 118 25.45 1.62 -13.44
N PRO A 119 24.64 1.24 -12.44
CA PRO A 119 24.82 -0.02 -11.72
C PRO A 119 24.64 -1.20 -12.68
N THR A 120 25.59 -2.13 -12.66
CA THR A 120 25.47 -3.42 -13.31
C THR A 120 25.04 -4.42 -12.24
N VAL A 121 23.83 -4.98 -12.39
CA VAL A 121 23.38 -6.13 -11.61
C VAL A 121 23.50 -7.33 -12.52
N ASP A 122 24.44 -8.23 -12.24
CA ASP A 122 24.56 -9.48 -12.99
C ASP A 122 23.50 -10.46 -12.48
N PRO A 123 22.47 -10.81 -13.28
CA PRO A 123 21.43 -11.72 -12.84
C PRO A 123 21.93 -13.17 -12.67
N SER A 124 23.15 -13.48 -13.10
CA SER A 124 23.78 -14.80 -12.97
C SER A 124 24.64 -14.96 -11.73
N THR A 125 24.93 -13.87 -11.00
CA THR A 125 25.64 -13.95 -9.73
C THR A 125 24.65 -14.00 -8.56
N SER A 126 25.00 -14.72 -7.49
CA SER A 126 24.23 -14.74 -6.24
C SER A 126 24.37 -13.43 -5.43
N GLN A 127 24.89 -12.37 -6.05
CA GLN A 127 25.22 -11.12 -5.39
C GLN A 127 24.00 -10.20 -5.39
N GLY A 128 23.62 -9.74 -4.20
CA GLY A 128 22.47 -8.86 -4.00
C GLY A 128 22.69 -7.43 -4.51
N PRO A 129 21.66 -6.57 -4.41
CA PRO A 129 21.74 -5.16 -4.81
C PRO A 129 22.80 -4.36 -4.04
N GLU A 130 23.29 -4.88 -2.91
CA GLU A 130 24.28 -4.27 -2.03
C GLU A 130 25.66 -4.11 -2.68
N GLU A 131 25.97 -4.87 -3.73
CA GLU A 131 27.22 -4.65 -4.47
C GLU A 131 27.15 -3.39 -5.32
N ALA A 132 26.02 -3.24 -6.02
CA ALA A 132 25.75 -2.13 -6.93
C ALA A 132 25.37 -0.83 -6.20
N GLY A 133 24.89 -0.91 -4.96
CA GLY A 133 24.36 0.25 -4.24
C GLY A 133 24.22 0.09 -2.73
N GLU A 134 23.56 1.06 -2.14
CA GLU A 134 23.18 1.12 -0.73
C GLU A 134 21.70 1.50 -0.60
N ILE A 135 21.08 1.15 0.52
CA ILE A 135 19.68 1.51 0.77
C ILE A 135 19.56 3.02 0.94
N PHE A 136 18.73 3.65 0.12
CA PHE A 136 18.35 5.05 0.27
C PHE A 136 17.02 5.21 1.02
N PHE A 137 16.02 4.39 0.70
CA PHE A 137 14.71 4.50 1.35
C PHE A 137 14.03 3.12 1.46
N ASP A 138 13.87 2.62 2.68
CA ASP A 138 13.14 1.41 3.00
C ASP A 138 11.74 1.74 3.54
N PRO A 139 10.68 1.60 2.72
CA PRO A 139 9.31 1.86 3.16
C PRO A 139 8.79 0.89 4.23
N ASN A 140 9.40 -0.29 4.38
CA ASN A 140 9.01 -1.26 5.41
C ASN A 140 9.40 -0.79 6.82
N MET A 141 10.20 0.28 6.93
CA MET A 141 10.56 0.93 8.19
C MET A 141 9.56 2.00 8.66
N LEU A 142 8.55 2.36 7.84
CA LEU A 142 7.57 3.40 8.16
C LEU A 142 6.69 3.04 9.37
N SER A 143 6.07 1.85 9.39
CA SER A 143 5.26 1.40 10.53
C SER A 143 5.66 0.00 10.99
N GLU A 144 5.55 -0.24 12.30
CA GLU A 144 5.89 -1.53 12.92
C GLU A 144 4.97 -2.65 12.43
N ASP A 145 3.69 -2.33 12.27
CA ASP A 145 2.62 -3.23 11.84
C ASP A 145 2.49 -3.36 10.30
N GLY A 146 3.31 -2.66 9.52
CA GLY A 146 3.26 -2.65 8.06
C GLY A 146 2.04 -1.93 7.45
N THR A 147 1.24 -1.21 8.24
CA THR A 147 0.08 -0.43 7.76
C THR A 147 0.43 0.88 7.05
N ALA A 148 1.70 1.33 7.08
CA ALA A 148 2.16 2.49 6.34
C ALA A 148 2.77 2.12 4.98
N ALA A 149 2.32 2.78 3.92
CA ALA A 149 2.78 2.53 2.55
C ALA A 149 3.17 3.81 1.82
N LEU A 150 4.16 3.70 0.93
CA LEU A 150 4.49 4.77 -0.01
C LEU A 150 3.38 4.91 -1.05
N SER A 151 2.76 6.08 -1.12
CA SER A 151 1.74 6.41 -2.12
C SER A 151 2.34 7.12 -3.33
N ILE A 152 3.35 7.95 -3.12
CA ILE A 152 4.01 8.72 -4.18
C ILE A 152 5.45 9.04 -3.80
N THR A 153 6.31 9.20 -4.81
CA THR A 153 7.67 9.68 -4.65
C THR A 153 8.05 10.64 -5.78
N ALA A 154 8.85 11.66 -5.47
CA ALA A 154 9.36 12.60 -6.46
C ALA A 154 10.67 13.24 -6.02
N PHE A 155 11.68 13.16 -6.89
CA PHE A 155 12.95 13.87 -6.69
C PHE A 155 12.85 15.31 -7.19
N SER A 156 13.47 16.24 -6.47
CA SER A 156 13.65 17.60 -6.95
C SER A 156 14.55 17.64 -8.18
N ARG A 157 14.43 18.72 -8.96
CA ARG A 157 15.20 18.89 -10.19
C ARG A 157 16.70 19.02 -9.95
N CYS A 158 17.13 19.49 -8.79
CA CYS A 158 18.54 19.52 -8.40
C CYS A 158 19.04 18.22 -7.77
N GLY A 159 18.18 17.21 -7.60
CA GLY A 159 18.55 15.92 -7.01
C GLY A 159 18.77 15.93 -5.49
N LYS A 160 18.69 17.09 -4.82
CA LYS A 160 18.98 17.22 -3.38
C LYS A 160 17.82 16.82 -2.46
N TYR A 161 16.59 16.82 -2.98
CA TYR A 161 15.40 16.58 -2.17
C TYR A 161 14.58 15.43 -2.74
N PHE A 162 14.04 14.63 -1.82
CA PHE A 162 13.13 13.53 -2.11
C PHE A 162 11.83 13.78 -1.37
N ALA A 163 10.77 14.06 -2.11
CA ALA A 163 9.42 14.12 -1.60
C ALA A 163 8.78 12.73 -1.65
N TYR A 164 8.07 12.35 -0.59
CA TYR A 164 7.41 11.06 -0.48
C TYR A 164 6.09 11.16 0.28
N GLY A 165 5.06 10.51 -0.24
CA GLY A 165 3.73 10.42 0.37
C GLY A 165 3.58 9.12 1.15
N VAL A 166 3.06 9.20 2.37
CA VAL A 166 2.76 8.05 3.23
C VAL A 166 1.25 7.98 3.45
N SER A 167 0.64 6.87 3.04
CA SER A 167 -0.73 6.49 3.40
C SER A 167 -0.72 5.49 4.55
N LEU A 168 -1.77 5.50 5.36
CA LEU A 168 -1.95 4.65 6.52
C LEU A 168 -3.22 3.82 6.37
N SER A 169 -3.12 2.53 6.67
CA SER A 169 -4.25 1.60 6.81
C SER A 169 -5.22 1.61 5.62
N GLY A 170 -4.69 1.76 4.40
CA GLY A 170 -5.48 1.78 3.17
C GLY A 170 -6.24 3.07 2.90
N SER A 171 -5.92 4.17 3.59
CA SER A 171 -6.52 5.48 3.32
C SER A 171 -6.21 5.97 1.90
N ASP A 172 -7.21 6.51 1.22
CA ASP A 172 -6.98 7.26 -0.03
C ASP A 172 -6.22 8.58 0.18
N PHE A 173 -6.17 9.07 1.42
CA PHE A 173 -5.39 10.24 1.79
C PHE A 173 -3.97 9.82 2.18
N PHE A 174 -3.01 10.67 1.84
CA PHE A 174 -1.62 10.53 2.25
C PHE A 174 -1.07 11.87 2.76
N THR A 175 -0.01 11.78 3.56
CA THR A 175 0.78 12.94 4.00
C THR A 175 2.10 12.94 3.25
N THR A 176 2.42 14.07 2.61
CA THR A 176 3.70 14.24 1.91
C THR A 176 4.74 14.82 2.86
N TYR A 177 5.92 14.22 2.85
CA TYR A 177 7.11 14.65 3.55
C TYR A 177 8.22 14.91 2.55
N VAL A 178 9.26 15.62 2.98
CA VAL A 178 10.45 15.90 2.19
C VAL A 178 11.68 15.52 2.99
N ARG A 179 12.67 14.89 2.36
CA ARG A 179 13.99 14.63 2.97
C ARG A 179 15.12 15.00 2.04
N SER A 180 16.31 15.21 2.60
CA SER A 180 17.54 15.32 1.81
C SER A 180 17.89 13.97 1.20
N THR A 181 18.41 13.96 -0.02
CA THR A 181 18.96 12.73 -0.64
C THR A 181 20.24 12.25 0.05
N ASP A 182 20.93 13.11 0.80
CA ASP A 182 22.08 12.75 1.63
C ASP A 182 21.68 12.06 2.94
N SER A 183 20.39 12.04 3.27
CA SER A 183 19.89 11.38 4.46
C SER A 183 19.08 10.16 4.05
N PRO A 184 19.62 8.93 4.10
CA PRO A 184 18.86 7.72 3.81
C PRO A 184 17.86 7.39 4.93
N PHE A 185 16.76 6.73 4.58
CA PHE A 185 15.78 6.15 5.49
C PHE A 185 15.89 4.63 5.48
N ASN A 186 16.56 4.07 6.47
CA ASN A 186 16.78 2.61 6.55
C ASN A 186 16.68 2.08 7.98
N THR A 187 16.20 2.92 8.91
CA THR A 187 15.99 2.57 10.31
C THR A 187 14.57 2.94 10.71
N ARG A 188 13.94 2.07 11.50
CA ARG A 188 12.63 2.32 12.06
C ARG A 188 12.72 3.44 13.11
N PRO A 189 11.80 4.42 13.12
CA PRO A 189 11.72 5.40 14.19
C PRO A 189 11.38 4.75 15.53
N GLU A 190 11.95 5.27 16.61
CA GLU A 190 11.58 4.84 17.98
C GLU A 190 10.13 5.18 18.33
N LYS A 191 9.58 6.25 17.73
CA LYS A 191 8.21 6.72 17.97
C LYS A 191 7.58 7.31 16.70
N GLY A 192 6.32 6.98 16.49
CA GLY A 192 5.52 7.50 15.38
C GLY A 192 5.71 6.74 14.07
N LEU A 193 4.96 7.15 13.05
CA LEU A 193 4.85 6.47 11.76
C LEU A 193 5.84 6.96 10.70
N VAL A 194 6.52 8.08 10.98
CA VAL A 194 7.52 8.66 10.08
C VAL A 194 8.59 9.29 10.95
N ASP A 195 9.82 8.77 10.85
CA ASP A 195 10.98 9.27 11.57
C ASP A 195 11.19 10.77 11.28
N PRO A 196 11.25 11.65 12.30
CA PRO A 196 11.66 13.04 12.09
C PRO A 196 13.15 13.13 11.70
N THR A 197 13.96 12.13 12.02
CA THR A 197 15.40 12.15 11.76
C THR A 197 15.67 12.09 10.25
N GLY A 198 16.39 13.10 9.75
CA GLY A 198 16.84 13.13 8.36
C GLY A 198 15.83 13.63 7.33
N ARG A 199 14.55 13.81 7.71
CA ARG A 199 13.57 14.55 6.90
C ARG A 199 13.52 16.03 7.31
N LEU A 200 12.94 16.86 6.46
CA LEU A 200 12.62 18.25 6.75
C LEU A 200 11.34 18.34 7.61
N ASP A 201 11.11 19.50 8.21
CA ASP A 201 9.92 19.78 9.04
C ASP A 201 8.62 19.90 8.23
N ASP A 202 8.72 19.93 6.90
CA ASP A 202 7.59 19.97 5.98
C ASP A 202 6.67 18.75 6.14
N ILE A 203 5.40 19.03 6.43
CA ILE A 203 4.33 18.03 6.57
C ILE A 203 3.10 18.54 5.80
N ILE A 204 2.89 18.01 4.59
CA ILE A 204 1.78 18.41 3.72
C ILE A 204 0.68 17.36 3.84
N ARG A 205 -0.35 17.68 4.61
CA ARG A 205 -1.49 16.79 4.89
C ARG A 205 -2.60 16.95 3.85
N PHE A 206 -3.55 16.02 3.89
CA PHE A 206 -4.78 16.02 3.08
C PHE A 206 -4.54 15.90 1.57
N CYS A 207 -3.41 15.31 1.17
CA CYS A 207 -3.18 14.96 -0.23
C CYS A 207 -4.01 13.73 -0.58
N LYS A 208 -4.74 13.77 -1.70
CA LYS A 208 -5.52 12.64 -2.23
C LYS A 208 -5.60 12.80 -3.74
N PHE A 209 -5.38 11.71 -4.48
CA PHE A 209 -5.35 11.72 -5.96
C PHE A 209 -4.39 12.76 -6.57
N SER A 210 -3.31 13.06 -5.85
CA SER A 210 -2.29 14.05 -6.21
C SER A 210 -1.04 13.41 -6.79
N SER A 211 -0.35 14.18 -7.64
CA SER A 211 1.07 13.98 -7.93
C SER A 211 1.95 14.95 -7.14
N VAL A 212 3.28 14.76 -7.14
CA VAL A 212 4.24 15.76 -6.66
C VAL A 212 5.08 16.23 -7.84
N THR A 213 4.92 17.51 -8.21
CA THR A 213 5.60 18.08 -9.39
C THR A 213 6.51 19.23 -8.97
N TRP A 214 7.82 18.96 -8.92
CA TRP A 214 8.83 19.96 -8.57
C TRP A 214 8.99 21.06 -9.63
N THR A 215 9.09 22.29 -9.16
CA THR A 215 9.52 23.44 -9.96
C THR A 215 10.97 23.27 -10.42
N HIS A 216 11.33 23.88 -11.55
CA HIS A 216 12.66 23.74 -12.14
C HIS A 216 13.80 24.27 -11.27
N ASP A 217 13.52 25.29 -10.45
CA ASP A 217 14.50 25.84 -9.50
C ASP A 217 14.59 25.05 -8.19
N SER A 218 13.82 23.96 -8.05
CA SER A 218 13.80 23.06 -6.90
C SER A 218 13.44 23.71 -5.56
N LYS A 219 12.80 24.88 -5.57
CA LYS A 219 12.39 25.56 -4.32
C LYS A 219 11.12 25.00 -3.72
N GLY A 220 10.32 24.30 -4.52
CA GLY A 220 9.09 23.67 -4.07
C GLY A 220 8.42 22.86 -5.18
N PHE A 221 7.27 22.29 -4.86
CA PHE A 221 6.47 21.47 -5.76
C PHE A 221 4.99 21.83 -5.70
N PHE A 222 4.29 21.57 -6.79
CA PHE A 222 2.84 21.53 -6.82
C PHE A 222 2.34 20.17 -6.36
N TYR A 223 1.21 20.17 -5.65
CA TYR A 223 0.41 19.01 -5.27
C TYR A 223 -1.06 19.38 -5.51
N GLN A 224 -1.85 18.48 -6.09
CA GLN A 224 -3.24 18.69 -6.51
C GLN A 224 -4.17 17.71 -5.82
#